data_AF-A0A7S0N6J9-F1
#
_entry.id   AF-A0A7S0N6J9-F1
#
_cell.length_a   1.000
_cell.length_b   1.000
_cell.length_c   1.000
_cell.angle_alpha   90.00
_cell.angle_beta   90.00
_cell.angle_gamma   90.00
#
_symmetry.space_group_name_H-M   'P 1'
#
loop_
_entity.id
_entity.type
_entity.pdbx_description
1 polymer ?
#
loop_
_entity_poly.entity_id
_entity_poly.type
_entity_poly.pdbx_seq_one_letter_code
_entity_poly.pdbx_strand_id
1 'polypeptide(L)'
;AATITAVVPYFGYGRQDRKLAARVPISASDVAIMLESAGIDRLLAVDLHCGQIQGFFHHCPVDNLSALREMAPYVYKEIVPSFGDDPICIVSPDAGGVARAKSFLELLTSLQLSNIGLAITVKHRSGPGEIEGMNVVGDIEGKHCIIVDDLIDTAGK
;
A
#
# COMPACT_ATOMS: atom_id res chain seq x y z
N ALA A 1 -18.74 24.98 12.91
CA ALA A 1 -19.20 24.38 11.64
C ALA A 1 -20.29 23.35 11.95
N ALA A 2 -21.14 22.97 10.99
CA ALA A 2 -22.12 21.90 11.20
C ALA A 2 -21.49 20.50 11.11
N THR A 3 -20.42 20.36 10.32
CA THR A 3 -19.60 19.16 10.18
C THR A 3 -18.19 19.57 9.73
N ILE A 4 -17.15 18.93 10.25
CA ILE A 4 -15.74 19.15 9.93
C ILE A 4 -15.16 17.82 9.42
N THR A 5 -14.90 17.74 8.11
CA THR A 5 -14.19 16.59 7.52
C THR A 5 -12.71 16.93 7.38
N ALA A 6 -11.85 16.15 8.03
CA ALA A 6 -10.41 16.21 7.81
C ALA A 6 -10.05 15.41 6.55
N VAL A 7 -9.61 16.12 5.50
CA VAL A 7 -9.06 15.50 4.29
C VAL A 7 -7.56 15.37 4.46
N VAL A 8 -7.09 14.15 4.67
CA VAL A 8 -5.69 13.81 4.95
C VAL A 8 -5.23 12.78 3.91
N PRO A 9 -4.84 13.21 2.69
CA PRO A 9 -4.52 12.30 1.60
C PRO A 9 -3.42 11.31 1.97
N TYR A 10 -2.41 11.76 2.70
CA TYR A 10 -1.37 10.92 3.29
C TYR A 10 -1.46 10.99 4.82
N PHE A 11 -1.86 9.89 5.44
CA PHE A 11 -1.90 9.79 6.90
C PHE A 11 -0.50 9.53 7.45
N GLY A 12 0.18 10.62 7.81
CA GLY A 12 1.46 10.56 8.52
C GLY A 12 1.39 9.69 9.78
N TYR A 13 2.54 9.18 10.22
CA TYR A 13 2.65 8.23 11.33
C TYR A 13 1.98 6.87 11.11
N GLY A 14 1.30 6.60 9.99
CA GLY A 14 0.63 5.32 9.72
C GLY A 14 1.53 4.08 9.79
N ARG A 15 2.86 4.24 9.68
CA ARG A 15 3.84 3.16 9.86
C ARG A 15 4.13 2.79 11.33
N GLN A 16 3.69 3.61 12.28
CA GLN A 16 3.78 3.37 13.73
C GLN A 16 2.41 2.93 14.26
N ASP A 17 1.86 1.88 13.65
CA ASP A 17 0.55 1.29 13.90
C ASP A 17 0.56 0.18 14.96
N ARG A 18 1.75 -0.30 15.34
CA ARG A 18 1.93 -1.33 16.36
C ARG A 18 3.22 -1.17 17.13
N LYS A 19 3.27 -1.83 18.28
CA LYS A 19 4.45 -1.85 19.14
C LYS A 19 5.43 -2.93 18.66
N LEU A 20 6.48 -2.52 17.96
CA LEU A 20 7.55 -3.43 17.49
C LEU A 20 8.59 -3.76 18.58
N ALA A 21 8.71 -2.94 19.63
CA ALA A 21 9.65 -3.13 20.73
C ALA A 21 9.09 -2.59 22.06
N ALA A 22 9.72 -2.95 23.19
CA ALA A 22 9.32 -2.38 24.47
C ALA A 22 9.50 -0.85 24.49
N ARG A 23 8.54 -0.14 25.09
CA ARG A 23 8.57 1.32 25.31
C ARG A 23 8.59 2.20 24.04
N VAL A 24 8.00 1.73 22.93
CA VAL A 24 7.69 2.58 21.75
C VAL A 24 6.20 2.93 21.70
N PRO A 25 5.83 4.12 21.17
CA PRO A 25 4.44 4.53 21.03
C PRO A 25 3.74 3.83 19.87
N ILE A 26 2.41 3.95 19.82
CA ILE A 26 1.59 3.68 18.64
C ILE A 26 1.12 5.03 18.12
N SER A 27 2.04 5.79 17.52
CA SER A 27 1.81 7.20 17.17
C SER A 27 0.64 7.41 16.21
N ALA A 28 0.33 6.42 15.36
CA ALA A 28 -0.87 6.47 14.52
C ALA A 28 -2.17 6.58 15.34
N SER A 29 -2.23 5.89 16.49
CA SER A 29 -3.36 5.97 17.42
C SER A 29 -3.39 7.31 18.15
N ASP A 30 -2.23 7.81 18.59
CA ASP A 30 -2.14 9.10 19.25
C ASP A 30 -2.62 10.24 18.33
N VAL A 31 -2.23 10.19 17.04
CA VAL A 31 -2.68 11.15 16.02
C VAL A 31 -4.19 11.06 15.77
N ALA A 32 -4.76 9.85 15.71
CA ALA A 32 -6.21 9.68 15.57
C ALA A 32 -6.96 10.33 16.75
N ILE A 33 -6.52 10.07 17.98
CA ILE A 33 -7.10 10.65 19.20
C ILE A 33 -6.97 12.18 19.20
N MET A 34 -5.83 12.73 18.78
CA MET A 34 -5.62 14.18 18.68
C MET A 34 -6.56 14.83 17.66
N LEU A 35 -6.75 14.20 16.50
CA LEU A 35 -7.69 14.68 15.48
C LEU A 35 -9.13 14.66 15.98
N GLU A 36 -9.57 13.56 16.62
CA GLU A 36 -10.90 13.48 17.23
C GLU A 36 -11.08 14.53 18.33
N SER A 37 -10.06 14.73 19.18
CA SER A 37 -10.07 15.74 20.25
C SER A 37 -10.11 17.17 19.72
N ALA A 38 -9.59 17.41 18.51
CA ALA A 38 -9.70 18.69 17.82
C ALA A 38 -11.11 18.93 17.24
N GLY A 39 -12.00 17.94 17.30
CA GLY A 39 -13.41 18.07 16.92
C GLY A 39 -13.70 17.76 15.45
N ILE A 40 -12.94 16.86 14.82
CA ILE A 40 -13.30 16.38 13.48
C ILE A 40 -14.49 15.42 13.56
N ASP A 41 -15.36 15.49 12.56
CA ASP A 41 -16.54 14.62 12.44
C ASP A 41 -16.34 13.47 11.43
N ARG A 42 -15.30 13.57 10.59
CA ARG A 42 -14.96 12.56 9.56
C ARG A 42 -13.50 12.68 9.14
N LEU A 43 -12.87 11.54 8.81
CA LEU A 43 -11.58 11.49 8.14
C LEU A 43 -11.74 10.94 6.72
N LEU A 44 -11.11 11.59 5.74
CA LEU A 44 -10.90 11.03 4.40
C LEU A 44 -9.39 10.87 4.18
N ALA A 45 -8.95 9.65 3.85
CA ALA A 45 -7.56 9.32 3.57
C ALA A 45 -7.42 8.49 2.29
N VAL A 46 -6.20 8.37 1.77
CA VAL A 46 -5.89 7.50 0.63
C VAL A 46 -4.84 6.48 1.05
N ASP A 47 -5.13 5.20 0.81
CA ASP A 47 -4.27 4.04 1.06
C ASP A 47 -3.52 4.11 2.41
N LEU A 48 -4.27 4.10 3.50
CA LEU A 48 -3.70 3.92 4.84
C LEU A 48 -2.71 2.75 4.86
N HIS A 49 -1.55 2.96 5.51
CA HIS A 49 -0.47 1.96 5.58
C HIS A 49 -0.94 0.58 6.02
N CYS A 50 -1.90 0.53 6.95
CA CYS A 50 -2.66 -0.67 7.29
C CYS A 50 -4.15 -0.32 7.50
N GLY A 51 -5.03 -1.26 7.16
CA GLY A 51 -6.48 -1.07 7.27
C GLY A 51 -6.97 -0.90 8.71
N GLN A 52 -6.19 -1.40 9.68
CA GLN A 52 -6.48 -1.35 11.12
C GLN A 52 -6.48 0.08 11.68
N ILE A 53 -5.79 1.03 11.04
CA ILE A 53 -5.77 2.45 11.47
C ILE A 53 -7.18 3.03 11.56
N GLN A 54 -8.13 2.56 10.74
CA GLN A 54 -9.53 2.97 10.82
C GLN A 54 -10.14 2.69 12.21
N GLY A 55 -9.67 1.64 12.90
CA GLY A 55 -10.12 1.31 14.26
C GLY A 55 -9.49 2.17 15.36
N PHE A 56 -8.52 3.04 15.04
CA PHE A 56 -7.99 4.03 15.99
C PHE A 56 -8.89 5.27 16.13
N PHE A 57 -9.82 5.46 15.21
CA PHE A 57 -10.88 6.47 15.31
C PHE A 57 -12.11 5.83 15.95
N HIS A 58 -12.46 6.27 17.15
CA HIS A 58 -13.53 5.67 17.95
C HIS A 58 -14.89 6.32 17.72
N HIS A 59 -14.89 7.61 17.38
CA HIS A 59 -16.09 8.44 17.26
C HIS A 59 -16.24 9.05 15.88
N CYS A 60 -15.20 8.97 15.05
CA CYS A 60 -15.15 9.55 13.72
C CYS A 60 -15.15 8.44 12.64
N PRO A 61 -16.09 8.41 11.68
CA PRO A 61 -15.98 7.54 10.50
C PRO A 61 -14.73 7.89 9.68
N VAL A 62 -14.09 6.85 9.14
CA VAL A 62 -12.92 6.97 8.27
C VAL A 62 -13.25 6.42 6.89
N ASP A 63 -13.16 7.27 5.88
CA ASP A 63 -13.21 6.87 4.47
C ASP A 63 -11.77 6.70 3.97
N ASN A 64 -11.31 5.44 3.87
CA ASN A 64 -10.02 5.10 3.27
C ASN A 64 -10.20 4.76 1.80
N LEU A 65 -9.89 5.72 0.92
CA LEU A 65 -9.92 5.52 -0.52
C LEU A 65 -8.73 4.69 -0.99
N SER A 66 -8.88 3.96 -2.09
CA SER A 66 -7.76 3.22 -2.70
C SER A 66 -7.37 3.82 -4.05
N ALA A 67 -6.10 4.19 -4.19
CA ALA A 67 -5.53 4.69 -5.43
C ALA A 67 -5.46 3.59 -6.52
N LEU A 68 -5.49 2.31 -6.14
CA LEU A 68 -5.46 1.20 -7.09
C LEU A 68 -6.58 1.28 -8.14
N ARG A 69 -7.74 1.83 -7.76
CA ARG A 69 -8.89 1.97 -8.68
C ARG A 69 -8.63 2.97 -9.82
N GLU A 70 -7.79 3.96 -9.59
CA GLU A 70 -7.36 4.91 -10.63
C GLU A 70 -6.06 4.45 -11.31
N MET A 71 -5.15 3.84 -10.54
CA MET A 71 -3.88 3.34 -11.07
C MET A 71 -4.07 2.19 -12.06
N ALA A 72 -4.99 1.26 -11.81
CA ALA A 72 -5.14 0.09 -12.70
C ALA A 72 -5.60 0.48 -14.12
N PRO A 73 -6.65 1.32 -14.30
CA PRO A 73 -7.02 1.84 -15.61
C PRO A 73 -5.90 2.64 -16.27
N TYR A 74 -5.17 3.46 -15.52
CA TYR A 74 -4.03 4.21 -16.04
C TYR A 74 -2.93 3.29 -16.56
N VAL A 75 -2.50 2.31 -15.76
CA VAL A 75 -1.47 1.34 -16.14
C VAL A 75 -1.92 0.52 -17.35
N TYR A 76 -3.16 0.05 -17.36
CA TYR A 76 -3.72 -0.69 -18.49
C TYR A 76 -3.75 0.11 -19.80
N LYS A 77 -4.11 1.40 -19.73
CA LYS A 77 -4.27 2.25 -20.92
C LYS A 77 -2.96 2.86 -21.42
N GLU A 78 -2.07 3.25 -20.51
CA GLU A 78 -0.91 4.09 -20.83
C GLU A 78 0.41 3.32 -20.76
N ILE A 79 0.51 2.24 -19.97
CA ILE A 79 1.77 1.50 -19.77
C ILE A 79 1.75 0.16 -20.50
N VAL A 80 0.72 -0.65 -20.28
CA VAL A 80 0.61 -2.01 -20.86
C VAL A 80 0.78 -2.05 -22.38
N PRO A 81 0.29 -1.10 -23.20
CA PRO A 81 0.50 -1.14 -24.64
C PRO A 81 1.98 -1.12 -25.07
N SER A 82 2.87 -0.57 -24.23
CA SER A 82 4.32 -0.57 -24.50
C SER A 82 4.98 -1.94 -24.30
N PHE A 83 4.29 -2.89 -23.64
CA PHE A 83 4.77 -4.25 -23.41
C PHE A 83 4.38 -5.22 -24.53
N GLY A 84 3.50 -4.82 -25.46
CA GLY A 84 3.01 -5.70 -26.51
C GLY A 84 2.28 -6.92 -25.94
N ASP A 85 2.59 -8.10 -26.46
CA ASP A 85 2.00 -9.39 -26.03
C ASP A 85 2.85 -10.11 -24.96
N ASP A 86 3.93 -9.47 -24.49
CA ASP A 86 4.82 -10.07 -23.51
C ASP A 86 4.10 -10.31 -22.16
N PRO A 87 4.40 -11.40 -21.45
CA PRO A 87 3.83 -11.68 -20.14
C PRO A 87 4.18 -10.58 -19.12
N ILE A 88 3.22 -10.29 -18.22
CA ILE A 88 3.38 -9.28 -17.17
C ILE A 88 3.40 -9.98 -15.81
N CYS A 89 4.18 -9.45 -14.86
CA CYS A 89 4.19 -9.91 -13.48
C CYS A 89 3.98 -8.74 -12.53
N ILE A 90 2.93 -8.80 -11.71
CA ILE A 90 2.74 -7.85 -10.61
C ILE A 90 3.62 -8.31 -9.45
N VAL A 91 4.45 -7.40 -8.94
CA VAL A 91 5.45 -7.72 -7.93
C VAL A 91 5.14 -6.98 -6.64
N SER A 92 5.04 -7.73 -5.55
CA SER A 92 5.04 -7.16 -4.21
C SER A 92 6.47 -7.05 -3.68
N PRO A 93 6.93 -5.86 -3.24
CA PRO A 93 8.31 -5.63 -2.79
C PRO A 93 8.59 -6.17 -1.37
N ASP A 94 7.57 -6.65 -0.66
CA ASP A 94 7.69 -7.35 0.61
C ASP A 94 6.43 -8.16 0.92
N ALA A 95 6.48 -8.96 2.00
CA ALA A 95 5.35 -9.78 2.42
C ALA A 95 4.11 -8.97 2.86
N GLY A 96 4.28 -7.72 3.30
CA GLY A 96 3.19 -6.86 3.75
C GLY A 96 2.35 -6.31 2.59
N GLY A 97 2.97 -6.06 1.45
CA GLY A 97 2.31 -5.55 0.25
C GLY A 97 1.58 -6.61 -0.58
N VAL A 98 1.61 -7.90 -0.21
CA VAL A 98 1.11 -9.00 -1.07
C VAL A 98 -0.37 -8.87 -1.36
N ALA A 99 -1.18 -8.54 -0.35
CA ALA A 99 -2.61 -8.33 -0.53
C ALA A 99 -2.89 -7.20 -1.53
N ARG A 100 -2.11 -6.11 -1.47
CA ARG A 100 -2.21 -4.96 -2.38
C ARG A 100 -1.84 -5.35 -3.81
N ALA A 101 -0.71 -6.03 -3.99
CA ALA A 101 -0.28 -6.53 -5.29
C ALA A 101 -1.32 -7.48 -5.91
N LYS A 102 -1.92 -8.36 -5.09
CA LYS A 102 -3.01 -9.23 -5.53
C LYS A 102 -4.25 -8.44 -5.95
N SER A 103 -4.70 -7.46 -5.17
CA SER A 103 -5.84 -6.62 -5.55
C SER A 103 -5.58 -5.84 -6.83
N PHE A 104 -4.35 -5.39 -7.05
CA PHE A 104 -3.96 -4.72 -8.29
C PHE A 104 -4.02 -5.66 -9.51
N LEU A 105 -3.53 -6.91 -9.35
CA LEU A 105 -3.66 -7.95 -10.37
C LEU A 105 -5.13 -8.21 -10.69
N GLU A 106 -5.99 -8.40 -9.68
CA GLU A 106 -7.43 -8.65 -9.85
C GLU A 106 -8.12 -7.49 -10.62
N LEU A 107 -7.75 -6.24 -10.32
CA LEU A 107 -8.24 -5.07 -11.05
C LEU A 107 -7.80 -5.08 -12.51
N LEU A 108 -6.53 -5.36 -12.81
CA LEU A 108 -6.04 -5.45 -14.19
C LEU A 108 -6.70 -6.61 -14.96
N THR A 109 -6.89 -7.76 -14.32
CA THR A 109 -7.64 -8.87 -14.91
C THR A 109 -9.09 -8.48 -15.21
N SER A 110 -9.73 -7.69 -14.34
CA SER A 110 -11.08 -7.18 -14.61
C SER A 110 -11.16 -6.23 -15.81
N LEU A 111 -10.03 -5.60 -16.17
CA LEU A 111 -9.86 -4.78 -17.38
C LEU A 111 -9.49 -5.59 -18.62
N GLN A 112 -9.66 -6.93 -18.58
CA GLN A 112 -9.37 -7.87 -19.66
C GLN A 112 -7.87 -8.08 -19.95
N LEU A 113 -6.98 -7.64 -19.06
CA LEU A 113 -5.58 -8.01 -19.16
C LEU A 113 -5.40 -9.50 -18.85
N SER A 114 -4.94 -10.25 -19.84
CA SER A 114 -4.59 -11.66 -19.72
C SER A 114 -3.07 -11.84 -19.67
N ASN A 115 -2.60 -13.05 -19.35
CA ASN A 115 -1.15 -13.34 -19.22
C ASN A 115 -0.42 -12.51 -18.15
N ILE A 116 -1.05 -12.38 -16.98
CA ILE A 116 -0.50 -11.67 -15.81
C ILE A 116 -0.24 -12.63 -14.65
N GLY A 117 0.94 -12.52 -14.03
CA GLY A 117 1.35 -13.30 -12.86
C GLY A 117 1.50 -12.43 -11.60
N LEU A 118 1.72 -13.09 -10.47
CA LEU A 118 2.05 -12.46 -9.19
C LEU A 118 3.40 -13.00 -8.70
N ALA A 119 4.27 -12.11 -8.26
CA ALA A 119 5.50 -12.45 -7.57
C ALA A 119 5.68 -11.62 -6.29
N ILE A 120 6.47 -12.13 -5.36
CA ILE A 120 6.73 -11.51 -4.06
C ILE A 120 8.23 -11.57 -3.80
N THR A 121 8.83 -10.44 -3.45
CA THR A 121 10.23 -10.44 -3.00
C THR A 121 10.28 -10.66 -1.49
N VAL A 122 11.03 -11.67 -1.07
CA VAL A 122 11.32 -12.00 0.32
C VAL A 122 12.76 -11.58 0.60
N LYS A 123 12.94 -10.62 1.50
CA LYS A 123 14.26 -10.13 1.91
C LYS A 123 14.66 -10.76 3.23
N HIS A 124 15.85 -11.35 3.26
CA HIS A 124 16.54 -11.62 4.52
C HIS A 124 17.37 -10.38 4.88
N ARG A 125 17.07 -9.77 6.02
CA ARG A 125 17.86 -8.67 6.59
C ARG A 125 18.62 -9.22 7.79
N SER A 126 19.94 -9.18 7.73
CA SER A 126 20.82 -9.48 8.86
C SER A 126 21.03 -8.28 9.78
N GLY A 127 20.78 -7.06 9.29
CA GLY A 127 20.86 -5.82 10.07
C GLY A 127 20.21 -4.60 9.38
N PRO A 128 20.25 -3.42 10.01
CA PRO A 128 19.76 -2.17 9.42
C PRO A 128 20.63 -1.77 8.22
N GLY A 129 20.09 -1.86 7.00
CA GLY A 129 20.78 -1.43 5.77
C GLY A 129 21.56 -2.53 5.04
N GLU A 130 21.70 -3.73 5.62
CA GLU A 130 22.36 -4.87 4.98
C GLU A 130 21.32 -5.91 4.50
N ILE A 131 21.30 -6.15 3.18
CA ILE A 131 20.46 -7.17 2.56
C ILE A 131 21.37 -8.37 2.27
N GLU A 132 21.18 -9.47 3.00
CA GLU A 132 21.94 -10.71 2.82
C GLU A 132 21.54 -11.46 1.54
N GLY A 133 20.35 -11.20 1.03
CA GLY A 133 19.84 -11.72 -0.23
C GLY A 133 18.37 -11.36 -0.45
N MET A 134 17.97 -11.23 -1.72
CA MET A 134 16.57 -11.08 -2.14
C MET A 134 16.16 -12.37 -2.85
N ASN A 135 15.21 -13.08 -2.27
CA ASN A 135 14.58 -14.23 -2.91
C ASN A 135 13.28 -13.78 -3.56
N VAL A 136 12.97 -14.28 -4.75
CA VAL A 136 11.68 -14.03 -5.42
C VAL A 136 10.86 -15.30 -5.38
N VAL A 137 9.62 -15.18 -4.90
CA VAL A 137 8.62 -16.24 -4.96
C VAL A 137 7.65 -15.90 -6.08
N GLY A 138 7.59 -16.75 -7.11
CA GLY A 138 6.87 -16.51 -8.36
C GLY A 138 7.83 -16.47 -9.55
N ASP A 139 7.28 -16.58 -10.75
CA ASP A 139 8.07 -16.57 -11.99
C ASP A 139 8.05 -15.17 -12.62
N ILE A 140 9.24 -14.57 -12.73
CA ILE A 140 9.50 -13.23 -13.28
C ILE A 140 10.35 -13.27 -14.55
N GLU A 141 10.85 -14.43 -14.95
CA GLU A 141 11.82 -14.53 -16.05
C GLU A 141 11.12 -14.26 -17.38
N GLY A 142 11.69 -13.34 -18.18
CA GLY A 142 11.10 -12.93 -19.46
C GLY A 142 9.78 -12.17 -19.35
N LYS A 143 9.45 -11.59 -18.18
CA LYS A 143 8.21 -10.84 -17.95
C LYS A 143 8.46 -9.36 -17.64
N HIS A 144 7.55 -8.49 -18.06
CA HIS A 144 7.53 -7.10 -17.60
C HIS A 144 7.02 -7.03 -16.17
N CYS A 145 7.84 -6.52 -15.25
CA CYS A 145 7.52 -6.46 -13.83
C CYS A 145 6.94 -5.10 -13.43
N ILE A 146 5.75 -5.10 -12.82
CA ILE A 146 5.12 -3.90 -12.25
C ILE A 146 5.13 -4.03 -10.73
N ILE A 147 5.96 -3.22 -10.06
CA ILE A 147 6.05 -3.22 -8.60
C ILE A 147 4.96 -2.33 -8.01
N VAL A 148 4.24 -2.84 -7.01
CA VAL A 148 3.13 -2.12 -6.36
C VAL A 148 3.36 -2.05 -4.86
N ASP A 149 3.35 -0.83 -4.30
CA ASP A 149 3.48 -0.57 -2.86
C ASP A 149 2.53 0.57 -2.44
N ASP A 150 2.29 0.78 -1.14
CA ASP A 150 1.50 1.93 -0.64
C ASP A 150 2.29 3.24 -0.69
N LEU A 151 3.60 3.18 -0.52
CA LEU A 151 4.46 4.35 -0.48
C LEU A 151 5.89 4.02 -0.90
N ILE A 152 6.60 5.06 -1.33
CA ILE A 152 8.04 5.03 -1.56
C ILE A 152 8.67 6.06 -0.61
N ASP A 153 9.50 5.58 0.31
CA ASP A 153 10.18 6.42 1.33
C ASP A 153 11.60 6.77 0.88
N THR A 154 12.54 5.82 1.01
CA THR A 154 13.95 6.02 0.62
C THR A 154 14.30 5.47 -0.76
N ALA A 155 13.34 4.81 -1.43
CA ALA A 155 13.53 4.09 -2.69
C ALA A 155 14.64 3.01 -2.68
N GLY A 156 15.11 2.59 -1.49
CA GLY A 156 16.08 1.48 -1.36
C GLY A 156 15.44 0.09 -1.31
N LYS A 157 14.12 -0.01 -1.55
CA LYS A 157 13.42 -1.29 -1.64
C LYS A 157 13.57 -1.89 -3.03
#